data_AF-A0A7C9HUD6-F1
#
_entry.id   AF-A0A7C9HUD6-F1
#
_cell.length_a   1.000
_cell.length_b   1.000
_cell.length_c   1.000
_cell.angle_alpha   90.00
_cell.angle_beta   90.00
_cell.angle_gamma   90.00
#
_symmetry.space_group_name_H-M   'P 1'
#
loop_
_entity.id
_entity.type
_entity.pdbx_description
1 polymer ?
#
loop_
_entity_poly.entity_id
_entity_poly.type
_entity_poly.pdbx_seq_one_letter_code
_entity_poly.pdbx_strand_id
1 'polypeptide(L)'
;MSPTDRFVREATRGLWGQRRRDALTELRGAVEDKVYRYRLCGLDQTQAEQAALRDLGSPHAIARDLSRVHTAPLALRATLALGIAGLLSFQAVAVVPGVQAILDPRMQPACTLDELYVRLVPGATPATAQRLLTTPAGQQQLQTSVLGRLAPEHAEYLRRQLSQPGGMAAAVATCRELTPAYAANLLKLDDVYQALRAAGVTVTPLHGAGLVQLSFPGEEPRQTVNLEHSLQTIGGVQYVAGSGLLNILKSSVTARITLTGLRNPTLTIGPATLRLGTEDHPVLTTDLLSYVMLDWLSPQLPKLPGTMTPAISGTLGTLTPDPAGHHVRVNAPDGALYATLSNAAVLGQSGQSQTAVRAYSLALGAVTGGLLPAPLAEGREVGFARLVSTLPELFAATKKNERALLVYRLSGTDLRQLTYTPVPAAQLRPNTAP
;
A
#
# COMPACT_ATOMS: atom_id res chain seq x y z
N MET A 1 24.26 -36.11 -0.32
CA MET A 1 22.84 -36.42 -0.61
C MET A 1 22.04 -35.16 -0.32
N SER A 2 21.33 -34.62 -1.31
CA SER A 2 20.57 -33.37 -1.13
C SER A 2 19.40 -33.56 -0.16
N PRO A 3 18.85 -32.48 0.44
CA PRO A 3 17.62 -32.54 1.22
C PRO A 3 16.46 -33.16 0.42
N THR A 4 16.30 -32.76 -0.85
CA THR A 4 15.34 -33.34 -1.79
C THR A 4 15.53 -34.85 -1.97
N ASP A 5 16.76 -35.32 -2.21
CA ASP A 5 17.03 -36.75 -2.39
C ASP A 5 16.67 -37.56 -1.15
N ARG A 6 16.97 -37.01 0.04
CA ARG A 6 16.63 -37.64 1.32
C ARG A 6 15.12 -37.78 1.48
N PHE A 7 14.41 -36.67 1.25
CA PHE A 7 12.95 -36.61 1.35
C PHE A 7 12.29 -37.61 0.40
N VAL A 8 12.68 -37.61 -0.87
CA VAL A 8 12.12 -38.49 -1.91
C VAL A 8 12.43 -39.97 -1.62
N ARG A 9 13.61 -40.29 -1.07
CA ARG A 9 13.94 -41.65 -0.62
C ARG A 9 13.09 -42.12 0.55
N GLU A 10 12.84 -41.23 1.52
CA GLU A 10 12.00 -41.52 2.68
C GLU A 10 10.53 -41.66 2.28
N ALA A 11 10.04 -40.77 1.41
CA ALA A 11 8.66 -40.77 0.90
C ALA A 11 8.32 -41.99 0.04
N THR A 12 9.31 -42.63 -0.58
CA THR A 12 9.10 -43.84 -1.41
C THR A 12 9.44 -45.14 -0.68
N ARG A 13 9.69 -45.09 0.64
CA ARG A 13 10.05 -46.27 1.42
C ARG A 13 8.89 -47.27 1.46
N GLY A 14 9.19 -48.54 1.18
CA GLY A 14 8.18 -49.61 1.11
C GLY A 14 7.65 -49.90 -0.29
N LEU A 15 8.00 -49.09 -1.30
CA LEU A 15 7.76 -49.41 -2.71
C LEU A 15 8.97 -50.16 -3.31
N TRP A 16 8.71 -51.01 -4.30
CA TRP A 16 9.73 -51.84 -4.94
C TRP A 16 9.58 -51.83 -6.47
N GLY A 17 10.67 -52.12 -7.16
CA GLY A 17 10.69 -52.28 -8.62
C GLY A 17 10.23 -51.02 -9.37
N GLN A 18 9.41 -51.24 -10.40
CA GLN A 18 8.94 -50.17 -11.30
C GLN A 18 8.15 -49.08 -10.55
N ARG A 19 7.27 -49.46 -9.64
CA ARG A 19 6.43 -48.51 -8.87
C ARG A 19 7.27 -47.52 -8.06
N ARG A 20 8.39 -48.00 -7.50
CA ARG A 20 9.32 -47.12 -6.80
C ARG A 20 9.95 -46.12 -7.76
N ARG A 21 10.37 -46.56 -8.95
CA ARG A 21 10.97 -45.67 -9.96
C ARG A 21 9.99 -44.61 -10.43
N ASP A 22 8.73 -44.98 -10.66
CA ASP A 22 7.69 -44.05 -11.10
C ASP A 22 7.40 -43.00 -10.01
N ALA A 23 7.19 -43.44 -8.75
CA ALA A 23 6.96 -42.54 -7.63
C ALA A 23 8.17 -41.63 -7.32
N LEU A 24 9.40 -42.12 -7.51
CA LEU A 24 10.62 -41.29 -7.38
C LEU A 24 10.63 -40.16 -8.41
N THR A 25 10.33 -40.47 -9.67
CA THR A 25 10.30 -39.49 -10.76
C THR A 25 9.21 -38.45 -10.54
N GLU A 26 8.00 -38.90 -10.18
CA GLU A 26 6.86 -38.02 -9.94
C GLU A 26 7.09 -37.08 -8.74
N LEU A 27 7.55 -37.62 -7.60
CA LEU A 27 7.85 -36.79 -6.42
C LEU A 27 8.99 -35.80 -6.67
N ARG A 28 10.02 -36.18 -7.43
CA ARG A 28 11.10 -35.26 -7.78
C ARG A 28 10.56 -34.11 -8.65
N GLY A 29 9.75 -34.41 -9.67
CA GLY A 29 9.10 -33.39 -10.48
C GLY A 29 8.20 -32.45 -9.66
N ALA A 30 7.46 -32.97 -8.69
CA ALA A 30 6.62 -32.17 -7.80
C ALA A 30 7.43 -31.24 -6.89
N VAL A 31 8.58 -31.72 -6.36
CA VAL A 31 9.50 -30.87 -5.58
C VAL A 31 10.08 -29.77 -6.48
N GLU A 32 10.57 -30.12 -7.68
CA GLU A 32 11.16 -29.17 -8.63
C GLU A 32 10.16 -28.07 -9.05
N ASP A 33 8.90 -28.43 -9.34
CA ASP A 33 7.84 -27.47 -9.65
C ASP A 33 7.59 -26.50 -8.49
N LYS A 34 7.50 -27.00 -7.25
CA LYS A 34 7.32 -26.12 -6.07
C LYS A 34 8.53 -25.22 -5.83
N VAL A 35 9.74 -25.75 -5.94
CA VAL A 35 10.97 -24.94 -5.84
C VAL A 35 10.97 -23.83 -6.87
N TYR A 36 10.60 -24.13 -8.12
CA TYR A 36 10.49 -23.14 -9.18
C TYR A 36 9.48 -22.03 -8.82
N ARG A 37 8.28 -22.40 -8.36
CA ARG A 37 7.25 -21.42 -7.93
C ARG A 37 7.74 -20.52 -6.79
N TYR A 38 8.39 -21.08 -5.77
CA TYR A 38 8.93 -20.27 -4.67
C TYR A 38 10.06 -19.34 -5.12
N ARG A 39 10.85 -19.74 -6.11
CA ARG A 39 11.84 -18.84 -6.73
C ARG A 39 11.20 -17.71 -7.50
N LEU A 40 10.08 -17.94 -8.19
CA LEU A 40 9.29 -16.86 -8.80
C LEU A 40 8.75 -15.89 -7.75
N CYS A 41 8.50 -16.35 -6.53
CA CYS A 41 8.13 -15.51 -5.39
C CYS A 41 9.34 -14.83 -4.71
N GLY A 42 10.54 -14.90 -5.29
CA GLY A 42 11.73 -14.20 -4.83
C GLY A 42 12.54 -14.92 -3.73
N LEU A 43 12.22 -16.17 -3.39
CA LEU A 43 13.07 -16.96 -2.49
C LEU A 43 14.34 -17.41 -3.21
N ASP A 44 15.47 -17.47 -2.48
CA ASP A 44 16.68 -18.11 -3.01
C ASP A 44 16.51 -19.63 -3.15
N GLN A 45 17.43 -20.30 -3.84
CA GLN A 45 17.34 -21.75 -4.11
C GLN A 45 17.19 -22.60 -2.84
N THR A 46 17.92 -22.27 -1.78
CA THR A 46 17.93 -23.06 -0.53
C THR A 46 16.63 -22.83 0.25
N GLN A 47 16.18 -21.58 0.31
CA GLN A 47 14.92 -21.20 0.94
C GLN A 47 13.71 -21.79 0.19
N ALA A 48 13.75 -21.78 -1.15
CA ALA A 48 12.73 -22.38 -2.00
C ALA A 48 12.66 -23.90 -1.82
N GLU A 49 13.80 -24.60 -1.74
CA GLU A 49 13.85 -26.03 -1.42
C GLU A 49 13.25 -26.32 -0.04
N GLN A 50 13.63 -25.57 0.98
CA GLN A 50 13.07 -25.74 2.33
C GLN A 50 11.57 -25.43 2.40
N ALA A 51 11.09 -24.43 1.66
CA ALA A 51 9.66 -24.11 1.56
C ALA A 51 8.89 -25.22 0.85
N ALA A 52 9.41 -25.72 -0.28
CA ALA A 52 8.82 -26.82 -1.04
C ALA A 52 8.68 -28.10 -0.22
N LEU A 53 9.75 -28.51 0.49
CA LEU A 53 9.72 -29.73 1.31
C LEU A 53 8.78 -29.61 2.51
N ARG A 54 8.68 -28.42 3.12
CA ARG A 54 7.74 -28.15 4.22
C ARG A 54 6.29 -28.23 3.75
N ASP A 55 6.02 -27.69 2.57
CA ASP A 55 4.67 -27.65 1.98
C ASP A 55 4.19 -29.03 1.52
N LEU A 56 5.11 -29.90 1.09
CA LEU A 56 4.81 -31.32 0.82
C LEU A 56 4.54 -32.13 2.10
N GLY A 57 4.87 -31.62 3.28
CA GLY A 57 4.59 -32.26 4.57
C GLY A 57 5.57 -33.36 4.93
N SER A 58 5.12 -34.34 5.72
CA SER A 58 5.98 -35.42 6.22
C SER A 58 6.22 -36.50 5.17
N PRO A 59 7.48 -36.88 4.87
CA PRO A 59 7.75 -37.97 3.93
C PRO A 59 7.17 -39.31 4.39
N HIS A 60 7.00 -39.51 5.71
CA HIS A 60 6.41 -40.75 6.25
C HIS A 60 4.91 -40.84 5.99
N ALA A 61 4.21 -39.70 5.97
CA ALA A 61 2.80 -39.64 5.61
C ALA A 61 2.61 -40.01 4.12
N ILE A 62 3.42 -39.42 3.25
CA ILE A 62 3.43 -39.74 1.81
C ILE A 62 3.74 -41.23 1.57
N ALA A 63 4.74 -41.79 2.26
CA ALA A 63 5.08 -43.21 2.13
C ALA A 63 3.92 -44.13 2.50
N ARG A 64 3.23 -43.82 3.61
CA ARG A 64 2.04 -44.56 4.03
C ARG A 64 0.94 -44.48 2.98
N ASP A 65 0.68 -43.31 2.41
CA ASP A 65 -0.39 -43.11 1.44
C ASP A 65 -0.07 -43.77 0.09
N LEU A 66 1.17 -43.64 -0.40
CA LEU A 66 1.65 -44.38 -1.58
C LEU A 66 1.57 -45.89 -1.39
N SER A 67 1.94 -46.40 -0.21
CA SER A 67 1.83 -47.83 0.08
C SER A 67 0.38 -48.31 0.03
N ARG A 68 -0.58 -47.50 0.50
CA ARG A 68 -2.01 -47.82 0.44
C ARG A 68 -2.53 -47.87 -0.99
N VAL A 69 -2.18 -46.90 -1.84
CA VAL A 69 -2.58 -46.89 -3.26
C VAL A 69 -2.08 -48.15 -3.97
N HIS A 70 -0.85 -48.56 -3.71
CA HIS A 70 -0.25 -49.68 -4.43
C HIS A 70 -0.56 -51.06 -3.85
N THR A 71 -1.03 -51.15 -2.60
CA THR A 71 -1.44 -52.43 -1.96
C THR A 71 -2.95 -52.65 -1.93
N ALA A 72 -3.77 -51.62 -2.16
CA ALA A 72 -5.23 -51.74 -2.14
C ALA A 72 -5.77 -52.57 -3.31
N PRO A 73 -6.91 -53.29 -3.10
CA PRO A 73 -7.67 -53.95 -4.16
C PRO A 73 -8.06 -52.97 -5.28
N LEU A 74 -8.17 -53.46 -6.51
CA LEU A 74 -8.33 -52.65 -7.72
C LEU A 74 -9.52 -51.66 -7.67
N ALA A 75 -10.61 -52.01 -6.99
CA ALA A 75 -11.78 -51.15 -6.79
C ALA A 75 -11.50 -49.93 -5.88
N LEU A 76 -10.60 -50.06 -4.89
CA LEU A 76 -10.21 -48.97 -3.99
C LEU A 76 -9.15 -48.04 -4.61
N ARG A 77 -8.41 -48.51 -5.61
CA ARG A 77 -7.38 -47.71 -6.31
C ARG A 77 -7.99 -46.53 -7.06
N ALA A 78 -9.15 -46.71 -7.68
CA ALA A 78 -9.83 -45.63 -8.41
C ALA A 78 -10.28 -44.51 -7.46
N THR A 79 -10.81 -44.84 -6.28
CA THR A 79 -11.22 -43.86 -5.26
C THR A 79 -10.03 -43.16 -4.60
N LEU A 80 -8.91 -43.86 -4.38
CA LEU A 80 -7.71 -43.27 -3.79
C LEU A 80 -6.94 -42.36 -4.76
N ALA A 81 -6.87 -42.70 -6.05
CA ALA A 81 -6.26 -41.85 -7.06
C ALA A 81 -7.04 -40.52 -7.21
N LEU A 82 -8.37 -40.57 -7.16
CA LEU A 82 -9.22 -39.38 -7.10
C LEU A 82 -9.05 -38.60 -5.78
N GLY A 83 -8.87 -39.30 -4.65
CA GLY A 83 -8.63 -38.67 -3.35
C GLY A 83 -7.27 -37.97 -3.24
N ILE A 84 -6.20 -38.51 -3.84
CA ILE A 84 -4.87 -37.90 -3.83
C ILE A 84 -4.78 -36.76 -4.85
N ALA A 85 -5.36 -36.92 -6.04
CA ALA A 85 -5.54 -35.79 -6.96
C ALA A 85 -6.37 -34.68 -6.30
N GLY A 86 -7.41 -35.04 -5.55
CA GLY A 86 -8.21 -34.13 -4.72
C GLY A 86 -7.40 -33.45 -3.62
N LEU A 87 -6.62 -34.18 -2.82
CA LEU A 87 -5.81 -33.61 -1.72
C LEU A 87 -4.63 -32.76 -2.21
N LEU A 88 -4.06 -33.07 -3.38
CA LEU A 88 -3.07 -32.22 -4.03
C LEU A 88 -3.71 -30.96 -4.65
N SER A 89 -5.01 -31.01 -4.98
CA SER A 89 -5.80 -29.88 -5.48
C SER A 89 -6.39 -29.01 -4.35
N PHE A 90 -6.72 -29.61 -3.22
CA PHE A 90 -7.04 -28.94 -1.96
C PHE A 90 -5.74 -28.62 -1.22
N GLN A 91 -4.87 -27.85 -1.87
CA GLN A 91 -4.15 -26.87 -1.06
C GLN A 91 -5.26 -26.04 -0.44
N ALA A 92 -5.45 -26.17 0.87
CA ALA A 92 -6.24 -25.23 1.64
C ALA A 92 -5.58 -23.89 1.38
N VAL A 93 -6.05 -23.18 0.35
CA VAL A 93 -5.74 -21.79 0.13
C VAL A 93 -6.27 -21.18 1.40
N ALA A 94 -5.38 -20.95 2.37
CA ALA A 94 -5.72 -20.24 3.57
C ALA A 94 -6.31 -18.94 3.06
N VAL A 95 -7.64 -18.82 3.16
CA VAL A 95 -8.35 -17.67 2.65
C VAL A 95 -7.85 -16.54 3.52
N VAL A 96 -6.88 -15.78 2.99
CA VAL A 96 -6.33 -14.63 3.69
C VAL A 96 -7.50 -13.68 3.86
N PRO A 97 -7.93 -13.38 5.10
CA PRO A 97 -9.06 -12.51 5.30
C PRO A 97 -8.81 -11.16 4.63
N GLY A 98 -9.73 -10.77 3.75
CA GLY A 98 -9.71 -9.46 3.12
C GLY A 98 -10.19 -8.40 4.11
N VAL A 99 -9.47 -7.28 4.19
CA VAL A 99 -9.86 -6.11 4.95
C VAL A 99 -10.47 -5.11 3.97
N GLN A 100 -11.76 -4.82 4.13
CA GLN A 100 -12.39 -3.79 3.31
C GLN A 100 -11.74 -2.44 3.57
N ALA A 101 -11.56 -1.68 2.50
CA ALA A 101 -10.99 -0.34 2.56
C ALA A 101 -11.91 0.64 1.84
N ILE A 102 -11.87 1.90 2.25
CA ILE A 102 -12.49 3.02 1.54
C ILE A 102 -11.48 4.15 1.41
N LEU A 103 -11.71 5.01 0.41
CA LEU A 103 -11.02 6.30 0.31
C LEU A 103 -11.59 7.24 1.38
N ASP A 104 -10.73 7.91 2.15
CA ASP A 104 -11.15 8.95 3.09
C ASP A 104 -12.04 9.96 2.34
N PRO A 105 -13.30 10.16 2.75
CA PRO A 105 -14.22 11.07 2.08
C PRO A 105 -13.68 12.51 1.98
N ARG A 106 -12.77 12.90 2.88
CA ARG A 106 -12.10 14.21 2.83
C ARG A 106 -11.06 14.29 1.71
N MET A 107 -10.60 13.16 1.19
CA MET A 107 -9.64 13.10 0.08
C MET A 107 -10.32 12.85 -1.26
N GLN A 108 -11.61 12.49 -1.27
CA GLN A 108 -12.36 12.41 -2.51
C GLN A 108 -12.39 13.79 -3.19
N PRO A 109 -12.17 13.87 -4.52
CA PRO A 109 -12.47 15.09 -5.25
C PRO A 109 -13.92 15.50 -5.02
N ALA A 110 -14.13 16.78 -4.78
CA ALA A 110 -15.43 17.39 -4.92
C ALA A 110 -15.53 17.93 -6.36
N CYS A 111 -16.15 17.15 -7.25
CA CYS A 111 -16.28 17.50 -8.66
C CYS A 111 -17.66 18.07 -9.01
N THR A 112 -18.67 17.85 -8.18
CA THR A 112 -19.97 18.49 -8.34
C THR A 112 -20.08 19.76 -7.52
N LEU A 113 -21.00 20.63 -7.92
CA LEU A 113 -21.29 21.88 -7.21
C LEU A 113 -21.76 21.62 -5.77
N ASP A 114 -22.61 20.60 -5.53
CA ASP A 114 -23.08 20.24 -4.20
C ASP A 114 -21.98 19.64 -3.32
N GLU A 115 -21.10 18.80 -3.87
CA GLU A 115 -19.92 18.30 -3.16
C GLU A 115 -19.03 19.47 -2.73
N LEU A 116 -18.76 20.42 -3.63
CA LEU A 116 -17.99 21.63 -3.34
C LEU A 116 -18.68 22.52 -2.31
N TYR A 117 -20.01 22.63 -2.38
CA TYR A 117 -20.79 23.41 -1.42
C TYR A 117 -20.68 22.85 -0.01
N VAL A 118 -20.89 21.54 0.15
CA VAL A 118 -20.74 20.85 1.45
C VAL A 118 -19.33 21.01 1.99
N ARG A 119 -18.32 20.95 1.12
CA ARG A 119 -16.92 21.03 1.51
C ARG A 119 -16.47 22.44 1.90
N LEU A 120 -16.91 23.45 1.14
CA LEU A 120 -16.38 24.81 1.27
C LEU A 120 -17.24 25.69 2.19
N VAL A 121 -18.51 25.38 2.40
CA VAL A 121 -19.45 26.24 3.16
C VAL A 121 -19.66 25.67 4.57
N PRO A 122 -19.24 26.38 5.64
CA PRO A 122 -19.45 25.96 7.02
C PRO A 122 -20.92 25.69 7.32
N GLY A 123 -21.21 24.53 7.93
CA GLY A 123 -22.58 24.12 8.27
C GLY A 123 -23.40 23.59 7.10
N ALA A 124 -22.86 23.58 5.87
CA ALA A 124 -23.53 22.92 4.75
C ALA A 124 -23.55 21.40 4.95
N THR A 125 -24.68 20.81 4.56
CA THR A 125 -24.93 19.36 4.57
C THR A 125 -25.34 18.89 3.17
N PRO A 126 -25.19 17.59 2.85
CA PRO A 126 -25.70 17.03 1.61
C PRO A 126 -27.19 17.33 1.40
N ALA A 127 -28.00 17.27 2.47
CA ALA A 127 -29.42 17.60 2.43
C ALA A 127 -29.70 19.08 2.09
N THR A 128 -28.90 20.03 2.60
CA THR A 128 -29.02 21.45 2.20
C THR A 128 -28.62 21.67 0.75
N ALA A 129 -27.53 21.03 0.29
CA ALA A 129 -27.07 21.16 -1.08
C ALA A 129 -28.11 20.61 -2.07
N GLN A 130 -28.66 19.43 -1.77
CA GLN A 130 -29.71 18.81 -2.58
C GLN A 130 -30.95 19.70 -2.68
N ARG A 131 -31.39 20.31 -1.57
CA ARG A 131 -32.51 21.26 -1.58
C ARG A 131 -32.25 22.46 -2.50
N LEU A 132 -31.06 23.04 -2.43
CA LEU A 132 -30.68 24.16 -3.30
C LEU A 132 -30.67 23.75 -4.78
N LEU A 133 -30.24 22.53 -5.10
CA LEU A 133 -30.24 22.04 -6.48
C LEU A 133 -31.64 21.87 -7.10
N THR A 134 -32.71 21.79 -6.30
CA THR A 134 -34.08 21.58 -6.81
C THR A 134 -34.72 22.82 -7.44
N THR A 135 -34.16 24.01 -7.26
CA THR A 135 -34.73 25.26 -7.79
C THR A 135 -33.68 26.10 -8.53
N PRO A 136 -34.05 26.85 -9.58
CA PRO A 136 -33.10 27.73 -10.28
C PRO A 136 -32.43 28.75 -9.36
N ALA A 137 -33.19 29.37 -8.44
CA ALA A 137 -32.66 30.32 -7.47
C ALA A 137 -31.68 29.65 -6.49
N GLY A 138 -32.00 28.44 -6.02
CA GLY A 138 -31.10 27.67 -5.15
C GLY A 138 -29.82 27.25 -5.84
N GLN A 139 -29.88 26.84 -7.12
CA GLN A 139 -28.70 26.54 -7.93
C GLN A 139 -27.79 27.76 -8.07
N GLN A 140 -28.37 28.94 -8.34
CA GLN A 140 -27.62 30.20 -8.41
C GLN A 140 -26.98 30.59 -7.07
N GLN A 141 -27.70 30.39 -5.95
CA GLN A 141 -27.15 30.62 -4.61
C GLN A 141 -25.98 29.68 -4.31
N LEU A 142 -26.13 28.40 -4.65
CA LEU A 142 -25.11 27.37 -4.43
C LEU A 142 -23.86 27.69 -5.25
N GLN A 143 -24.03 28.00 -6.54
CA GLN A 143 -22.95 28.44 -7.42
C GLN A 143 -22.25 29.69 -6.88
N THR A 144 -22.99 30.73 -6.48
CA THR A 144 -22.42 31.94 -5.88
C THR A 144 -21.62 31.64 -4.62
N SER A 145 -22.14 30.74 -3.76
CA SER A 145 -21.51 30.36 -2.50
C SER A 145 -20.20 29.59 -2.70
N VAL A 146 -20.16 28.69 -3.69
CA VAL A 146 -18.95 27.94 -4.06
C VAL A 146 -17.95 28.88 -4.71
N LEU A 147 -18.33 29.58 -5.78
CA LEU A 147 -17.43 30.44 -6.55
C LEU A 147 -16.87 31.60 -5.73
N GLY A 148 -17.63 32.13 -4.77
CA GLY A 148 -17.16 33.19 -3.87
C GLY A 148 -16.06 32.75 -2.90
N ARG A 149 -15.79 31.43 -2.79
CA ARG A 149 -14.74 30.87 -1.93
C ARG A 149 -13.52 30.38 -2.71
N LEU A 150 -13.57 30.42 -4.03
CA LEU A 150 -12.44 30.07 -4.89
C LEU A 150 -11.59 31.30 -5.18
N ALA A 151 -10.33 31.08 -5.57
CA ALA A 151 -9.49 32.15 -6.10
C ALA A 151 -10.17 32.82 -7.31
N PRO A 152 -10.06 34.15 -7.49
CA PRO A 152 -10.76 34.88 -8.55
C PRO A 152 -10.56 34.27 -9.95
N GLU A 153 -9.33 33.88 -10.31
CA GLU A 153 -9.04 33.26 -11.60
C GLU A 153 -9.78 31.93 -11.82
N HIS A 154 -9.84 31.07 -10.80
CA HIS A 154 -10.56 29.80 -10.85
C HIS A 154 -12.07 30.02 -10.88
N ALA A 155 -12.57 30.98 -10.12
CA ALA A 155 -13.99 31.34 -10.12
C ALA A 155 -14.43 31.84 -11.50
N GLU A 156 -13.66 32.72 -12.15
CA GLU A 156 -13.97 33.20 -13.51
C GLU A 156 -13.90 32.11 -14.57
N TYR A 157 -12.91 31.23 -14.51
CA TYR A 157 -12.83 30.06 -15.37
C TYR A 157 -14.09 29.19 -15.23
N LEU A 158 -14.47 28.83 -14.00
CA LEU A 158 -15.68 28.04 -13.75
C LEU A 158 -16.95 28.77 -14.16
N ARG A 159 -17.08 30.09 -13.94
CA ARG A 159 -18.23 30.87 -14.44
C ARG A 159 -18.38 30.74 -15.94
N ARG A 160 -17.29 30.88 -16.70
CA ARG A 160 -17.30 30.75 -18.16
C ARG A 160 -17.67 29.35 -18.62
N GLN A 161 -17.21 28.31 -17.93
CA GLN A 161 -17.63 26.94 -18.24
C GLN A 161 -19.11 26.72 -17.92
N LEU A 162 -19.56 27.10 -16.72
CA LEU A 162 -20.93 26.89 -16.26
C LEU A 162 -21.98 27.67 -17.05
N SER A 163 -21.60 28.77 -17.73
CA SER A 163 -22.53 29.52 -18.59
C SER A 163 -22.75 28.88 -19.97
N GLN A 164 -21.97 27.87 -20.36
CA GLN A 164 -22.17 27.16 -21.63
C GLN A 164 -23.30 26.12 -21.52
N PRO A 165 -24.05 25.82 -22.60
CA PRO A 165 -24.96 24.68 -22.64
C PRO A 165 -24.22 23.37 -22.29
N GLY A 166 -24.70 22.64 -21.28
CA GLY A 166 -24.03 21.42 -20.78
C GLY A 166 -22.75 21.67 -19.98
N GLY A 167 -22.41 22.94 -19.71
CA GLY A 167 -21.18 23.34 -19.03
C GLY A 167 -20.95 22.69 -17.67
N MET A 168 -22.01 22.44 -16.91
CA MET A 168 -21.94 21.70 -15.64
C MET A 168 -21.44 20.26 -15.84
N ALA A 169 -22.04 19.53 -16.77
CA ALA A 169 -21.66 18.14 -17.05
C ALA A 169 -20.23 18.07 -17.59
N ALA A 170 -19.83 19.01 -18.44
CA ALA A 170 -18.46 19.13 -18.94
C ALA A 170 -17.48 19.43 -17.80
N ALA A 171 -17.77 20.38 -16.91
CA ALA A 171 -16.91 20.71 -15.77
C ALA A 171 -16.74 19.52 -14.82
N VAL A 172 -17.82 18.78 -14.52
CA VAL A 172 -17.77 17.54 -13.72
C VAL A 172 -16.91 16.48 -14.41
N ALA A 173 -17.09 16.28 -15.72
CA ALA A 173 -16.32 15.31 -16.50
C ALA A 173 -14.83 15.67 -16.50
N THR A 174 -14.48 16.93 -16.81
CA THR A 174 -13.11 17.44 -16.77
C THR A 174 -12.51 17.32 -15.37
N CYS A 175 -13.26 17.64 -14.30
CA CYS A 175 -12.77 17.45 -12.94
C CYS A 175 -12.46 15.98 -12.63
N ARG A 176 -13.33 15.06 -13.03
CA ARG A 176 -13.13 13.62 -12.82
C ARG A 176 -11.97 13.06 -13.64
N GLU A 177 -11.77 13.58 -14.85
CA GLU A 177 -10.65 13.23 -15.72
C GLU A 177 -9.31 13.74 -15.17
N LEU A 178 -9.29 14.98 -14.66
CA LEU A 178 -8.09 15.61 -14.13
C LEU A 178 -7.77 15.23 -12.68
N THR A 179 -8.75 14.74 -11.91
CA THR A 179 -8.47 14.34 -10.54
C THR A 179 -7.82 12.95 -10.53
N PRO A 180 -6.61 12.82 -9.97
CA PRO A 180 -6.03 11.50 -9.80
C PRO A 180 -6.93 10.60 -8.96
N ALA A 181 -7.10 9.35 -9.40
CA ALA A 181 -7.74 8.33 -8.58
C ALA A 181 -6.80 7.99 -7.40
N TYR A 182 -7.17 8.44 -6.21
CA TYR A 182 -6.47 8.11 -4.97
C TYR A 182 -6.80 6.68 -4.52
N ALA A 183 -5.84 6.01 -3.91
CA ALA A 183 -6.06 4.71 -3.32
C ALA A 183 -6.85 4.80 -2.00
N ALA A 184 -7.55 3.72 -1.67
CA ALA A 184 -8.20 3.58 -0.38
C ALA A 184 -7.14 3.60 0.74
N ASN A 185 -7.41 4.35 1.80
CA ASN A 185 -6.49 4.56 2.91
C ASN A 185 -7.14 4.33 4.28
N LEU A 186 -8.46 4.15 4.33
CA LEU A 186 -9.21 3.83 5.55
C LEU A 186 -9.59 2.36 5.54
N LEU A 187 -9.09 1.59 6.51
CA LEU A 187 -9.34 0.17 6.66
C LEU A 187 -10.49 -0.05 7.64
N LYS A 188 -11.46 -0.89 7.30
CA LYS A 188 -12.59 -1.21 8.18
C LYS A 188 -12.08 -1.96 9.42
N LEU A 189 -12.30 -1.38 10.60
CA LEU A 189 -11.64 -1.83 11.82
C LEU A 189 -12.08 -3.23 12.25
N ASP A 190 -13.36 -3.54 12.11
CA ASP A 190 -13.90 -4.87 12.43
C ASP A 190 -13.25 -5.98 11.61
N ASP A 191 -13.02 -5.74 10.31
CA ASP A 191 -12.38 -6.71 9.43
C ASP A 191 -10.93 -6.95 9.85
N VAL A 192 -10.21 -5.90 10.27
CA VAL A 192 -8.85 -6.02 10.84
C VAL A 192 -8.87 -6.90 12.09
N TYR A 193 -9.80 -6.67 13.03
CA TYR A 193 -9.90 -7.47 14.25
C TYR A 193 -10.31 -8.91 13.98
N GLN A 194 -11.23 -9.14 13.05
CA GLN A 194 -11.63 -10.49 12.64
C GLN A 194 -10.44 -11.25 12.05
N ALA A 195 -9.67 -10.61 11.17
CA ALA A 195 -8.49 -11.22 10.56
C ALA A 195 -7.41 -11.58 11.60
N LEU A 196 -7.16 -10.71 12.58
CA LEU A 196 -6.27 -11.00 13.70
C LEU A 196 -6.76 -12.19 14.53
N ARG A 197 -8.04 -12.21 14.91
CA ARG A 197 -8.66 -13.32 15.68
C ARG A 197 -8.62 -14.64 14.93
N ALA A 198 -8.84 -14.63 13.61
CA ALA A 198 -8.78 -15.83 12.77
C ALA A 198 -7.38 -16.48 12.78
N ALA A 199 -6.33 -15.71 13.06
CA ALA A 199 -4.97 -16.19 13.22
C ALA A 199 -4.58 -16.53 14.68
N GLY A 200 -5.56 -16.57 15.59
CA GLY A 200 -5.35 -16.87 17.00
C GLY A 200 -4.85 -15.70 17.85
N VAL A 201 -4.78 -14.48 17.30
CA VAL A 201 -4.44 -13.29 18.08
C VAL A 201 -5.65 -12.90 18.94
N THR A 202 -5.45 -12.82 20.25
CA THR A 202 -6.50 -12.31 21.15
C THR A 202 -6.59 -10.80 21.00
N VAL A 203 -7.76 -10.29 20.61
CA VAL A 203 -8.02 -8.86 20.41
C VAL A 203 -9.05 -8.40 21.45
N THR A 204 -8.59 -7.66 22.45
CA THR A 204 -9.42 -7.17 23.56
C THR A 204 -9.49 -5.65 23.52
N PRO A 205 -10.60 -5.06 23.02
CA PRO A 205 -10.85 -3.63 23.16
C PRO A 205 -10.87 -3.25 24.65
N LEU A 206 -10.14 -2.20 25.01
CA LEU A 206 -10.12 -1.66 26.37
C LEU A 206 -11.15 -0.52 26.51
N HIS A 207 -11.50 -0.17 27.74
CA HIS A 207 -12.36 1.00 27.98
C HIS A 207 -11.67 2.28 27.50
N GLY A 208 -12.27 2.97 26.53
CA GLY A 208 -11.71 4.16 25.89
C GLY A 208 -11.86 4.08 24.37
N ALA A 209 -11.91 5.23 23.70
CA ALA A 209 -12.03 5.26 22.25
C ALA A 209 -10.73 4.77 21.59
N GLY A 210 -10.70 3.51 21.13
CA GLY A 210 -9.62 3.01 20.26
C GLY A 210 -8.39 2.40 20.94
N LEU A 211 -8.41 2.16 22.26
CA LEU A 211 -7.38 1.35 22.92
C LEU A 211 -7.68 -0.14 22.73
N VAL A 212 -6.70 -0.91 22.25
CA VAL A 212 -6.83 -2.36 22.05
C VAL A 212 -5.62 -3.09 22.59
N GLN A 213 -5.88 -4.14 23.36
CA GLN A 213 -4.86 -5.07 23.81
C GLN A 213 -4.79 -6.27 22.84
N LEU A 214 -3.60 -6.53 22.31
CA LEU A 214 -3.28 -7.66 21.45
C LEU A 214 -2.43 -8.68 22.21
N SER A 215 -2.77 -9.97 22.08
CA SER A 215 -1.97 -11.08 22.59
C SER A 215 -1.71 -12.08 21.47
N PHE A 216 -0.45 -12.23 21.07
CA PHE A 216 -0.04 -13.16 20.03
C PHE A 216 0.23 -14.55 20.62
N PRO A 217 -0.12 -15.65 19.94
CA PRO A 217 0.16 -17.01 20.39
C PRO A 217 1.65 -17.22 20.69
N GLY A 218 1.98 -17.60 21.92
CA GLY A 218 3.35 -17.87 22.35
C GLY A 218 4.18 -16.63 22.72
N GLU A 219 3.58 -15.43 22.71
CA GLU A 219 4.25 -14.19 23.15
C GLU A 219 3.66 -13.69 24.48
N GLU A 220 4.53 -13.39 25.45
CA GLU A 220 4.28 -12.55 26.62
C GLU A 220 5.26 -11.35 26.56
N PRO A 221 4.86 -10.11 26.87
CA PRO A 221 3.57 -9.67 27.42
C PRO A 221 2.54 -9.25 26.37
N ARG A 222 1.30 -9.02 26.84
CA ARG A 222 0.23 -8.37 26.08
C ARG A 222 0.65 -6.98 25.62
N GLN A 223 0.35 -6.64 24.38
CA GLN A 223 0.77 -5.40 23.72
C GLN A 223 -0.43 -4.47 23.57
N THR A 224 -0.30 -3.22 24.01
CA THR A 224 -1.39 -2.23 23.92
C THR A 224 -1.16 -1.32 22.74
N VAL A 225 -2.17 -1.24 21.87
CA VAL A 225 -2.21 -0.43 20.67
C VAL A 225 -3.20 0.71 20.90
N ASN A 226 -2.76 1.96 20.74
CA ASN A 226 -3.64 3.13 20.83
C ASN A 226 -3.99 3.64 19.43
N LEU A 227 -5.24 3.42 19.00
CA LEU A 227 -5.75 3.84 17.70
C LEU A 227 -6.54 5.16 17.77
N GLU A 228 -6.74 5.78 18.94
CA GLU A 228 -7.67 6.91 19.14
C GLU A 228 -7.54 8.01 18.08
N HIS A 229 -6.31 8.42 17.77
CA HIS A 229 -6.03 9.49 16.79
C HIS A 229 -6.01 9.03 15.33
N SER A 230 -6.20 7.73 15.07
CA SER A 230 -6.25 7.12 13.74
C SER A 230 -7.64 6.61 13.37
N LEU A 231 -8.61 6.66 14.29
CA LEU A 231 -9.97 6.21 14.04
C LEU A 231 -10.83 7.29 13.39
N GLN A 232 -11.70 6.86 12.48
CA GLN A 232 -12.77 7.65 11.89
C GLN A 232 -14.07 6.87 11.91
N THR A 233 -15.19 7.54 12.16
CA THR A 233 -16.52 6.93 12.04
C THR A 233 -17.22 7.49 10.82
N ILE A 234 -17.53 6.64 9.85
CA ILE A 234 -18.19 7.01 8.59
C ILE A 234 -19.42 6.13 8.44
N GLY A 235 -20.60 6.74 8.39
CA GLY A 235 -21.86 6.00 8.29
C GLY A 235 -22.11 5.03 9.46
N GLY A 236 -21.60 5.35 10.66
CA GLY A 236 -21.68 4.48 11.84
C GLY A 236 -20.69 3.32 11.87
N VAL A 237 -19.84 3.16 10.85
CA VAL A 237 -18.79 2.15 10.78
C VAL A 237 -17.44 2.77 11.16
N GLN A 238 -16.66 2.08 11.99
CA GLN A 238 -15.32 2.52 12.38
C GLN A 238 -14.28 2.06 11.35
N TYR A 239 -13.44 3.02 10.97
CA TYR A 239 -12.29 2.83 10.11
C TYR A 239 -11.03 3.31 10.79
N VAL A 240 -9.89 2.74 10.42
CA VAL A 240 -8.56 3.18 10.84
C VAL A 240 -7.75 3.58 9.62
N ALA A 241 -7.02 4.70 9.69
CA ALA A 241 -6.08 5.06 8.63
C ALA A 241 -4.99 3.99 8.52
N GLY A 242 -4.81 3.39 7.34
CA GLY A 242 -3.90 2.26 7.14
C GLY A 242 -2.44 2.59 7.46
N SER A 243 -1.97 3.79 7.09
CA SER A 243 -0.63 4.26 7.43
C SER A 243 -0.45 4.54 8.93
N GLY A 244 -1.49 5.07 9.58
CA GLY A 244 -1.54 5.25 11.04
C GLY A 244 -1.49 3.91 11.78
N LEU A 245 -2.33 2.95 11.37
CA LEU A 245 -2.33 1.58 11.89
C LEU A 245 -0.93 0.96 11.79
N LEU A 246 -0.29 1.05 10.62
CA LEU A 246 1.02 0.46 10.40
C LEU A 246 2.10 1.07 11.30
N ASN A 247 2.08 2.40 11.47
CA ASN A 247 3.01 3.10 12.34
C ASN A 247 2.82 2.74 13.82
N ILE A 248 1.56 2.65 14.28
CA ILE A 248 1.25 2.27 15.65
C ILE A 248 1.64 0.82 15.91
N LEU A 249 1.33 -0.11 14.99
CA LEU A 249 1.75 -1.50 15.12
C LEU A 249 3.27 -1.60 15.22
N LYS A 250 4.00 -0.92 14.34
CA LYS A 250 5.47 -0.90 14.32
C LYS A 250 6.08 -0.55 15.68
N SER A 251 5.50 0.43 16.39
CA SER A 251 6.01 0.89 17.69
C SER A 251 5.45 0.12 18.88
N SER A 252 4.28 -0.51 18.74
CA SER A 252 3.54 -1.09 19.86
C SER A 252 3.67 -2.61 19.95
N VAL A 253 4.11 -3.30 18.88
CA VAL A 253 4.16 -4.77 18.85
C VAL A 253 5.57 -5.37 18.74
N THR A 254 5.80 -6.47 19.46
CA THR A 254 7.03 -7.27 19.42
C THR A 254 7.01 -8.33 18.33
N ALA A 255 5.84 -8.66 17.81
CA ALA A 255 5.69 -9.54 16.67
C ALA A 255 6.36 -8.93 15.42
N ARG A 256 6.93 -9.78 14.57
CA ARG A 256 7.48 -9.36 13.27
C ARG A 256 6.35 -8.82 12.38
N ILE A 257 6.59 -7.68 11.72
CA ILE A 257 5.63 -7.09 10.79
C ILE A 257 6.20 -7.07 9.40
N THR A 258 5.57 -7.72 8.44
CA THR A 258 5.98 -7.67 7.02
C THR A 258 4.84 -7.18 6.15
N LEU A 259 5.17 -6.54 5.03
CA LEU A 259 4.20 -6.05 4.05
C LEU A 259 4.68 -6.45 2.66
N THR A 260 3.85 -7.17 1.90
CA THR A 260 4.21 -7.68 0.57
C THR A 260 3.16 -7.32 -0.47
N GLY A 261 3.61 -7.11 -1.72
CA GLY A 261 2.78 -6.60 -2.82
C GLY A 261 2.75 -5.08 -2.87
N LEU A 262 2.41 -4.52 -4.04
CA LEU A 262 2.30 -3.07 -4.25
C LEU A 262 0.86 -2.58 -4.16
N ARG A 263 -0.08 -3.38 -4.69
CA ARG A 263 -1.51 -3.13 -4.70
C ARG A 263 -2.20 -4.24 -3.93
N ASN A 264 -3.16 -3.86 -3.09
CA ASN A 264 -3.84 -4.74 -2.16
C ASN A 264 -2.88 -5.60 -1.32
N PRO A 265 -1.91 -4.95 -0.64
CA PRO A 265 -0.79 -5.66 -0.06
C PRO A 265 -1.22 -6.59 1.07
N THR A 266 -0.42 -7.63 1.27
CA THR A 266 -0.57 -8.56 2.37
C THR A 266 0.27 -8.10 3.55
N LEU A 267 -0.40 -7.72 4.64
CA LEU A 267 0.21 -7.38 5.93
C LEU A 267 0.30 -8.64 6.79
N THR A 268 1.49 -8.98 7.25
CA THR A 268 1.71 -10.08 8.20
C THR A 268 2.16 -9.49 9.54
N ILE A 269 1.54 -9.92 10.64
CA ILE A 269 1.86 -9.50 12.01
C ILE A 269 1.95 -10.77 12.87
N GLY A 270 3.16 -11.23 13.16
CA GLY A 270 3.37 -12.54 13.80
C GLY A 270 2.72 -13.66 12.96
N PRO A 271 1.79 -14.47 13.52
CA PRO A 271 1.07 -15.50 12.77
C PRO A 271 -0.10 -14.96 11.94
N ALA A 272 -0.51 -13.70 12.11
CA ALA A 272 -1.65 -13.13 11.40
C ALA A 272 -1.27 -12.64 10.01
N THR A 273 -2.14 -12.89 9.03
CA THR A 273 -1.99 -12.43 7.65
C THR A 273 -3.30 -11.79 7.19
N LEU A 274 -3.22 -10.57 6.66
CA LEU A 274 -4.36 -9.76 6.23
C LEU A 274 -4.11 -9.23 4.83
N ARG A 275 -5.08 -9.35 3.92
CA ARG A 275 -5.02 -8.68 2.61
C ARG A 275 -5.71 -7.32 2.75
N LEU A 276 -4.99 -6.23 2.54
CA LEU A 276 -5.51 -4.88 2.75
C LEU A 276 -6.11 -4.34 1.46
N GLY A 277 -7.42 -4.05 1.45
CA GLY A 277 -8.10 -3.52 0.28
C GLY A 277 -8.66 -4.59 -0.67
N THR A 278 -9.35 -4.11 -1.70
CA THR A 278 -10.03 -4.93 -2.72
C THR A 278 -9.73 -4.37 -4.11
N GLU A 279 -10.18 -5.04 -5.18
CA GLU A 279 -9.96 -4.50 -6.53
C GLU A 279 -10.70 -3.16 -6.75
N ASP A 280 -11.91 -3.04 -6.20
CA ASP A 280 -12.76 -1.83 -6.29
C ASP A 280 -12.27 -0.70 -5.37
N HIS A 281 -11.66 -1.06 -4.24
CA HIS A 281 -11.08 -0.12 -3.29
C HIS A 281 -9.64 -0.53 -2.97
N PRO A 282 -8.71 -0.26 -3.90
CA PRO A 282 -7.36 -0.73 -3.77
C PRO A 282 -6.58 0.07 -2.73
N VAL A 283 -5.78 -0.63 -1.94
CA VAL A 283 -4.80 -0.02 -1.03
C VAL A 283 -3.41 -0.13 -1.65
N LEU A 284 -2.61 0.93 -1.56
CA LEU A 284 -1.24 0.95 -2.06
C LEU A 284 -0.22 0.86 -0.92
N THR A 285 0.83 0.06 -1.13
CA THR A 285 1.96 -0.05 -0.18
C THR A 285 2.67 1.28 0.05
N THR A 286 2.79 2.12 -0.98
CA THR A 286 3.38 3.47 -0.89
C THR A 286 2.63 4.34 0.12
N ASP A 287 1.31 4.26 0.14
CA ASP A 287 0.47 5.06 1.04
C ASP A 287 0.58 4.58 2.48
N LEU A 288 0.60 3.26 2.68
CA LEU A 288 0.79 2.65 4.00
C LEU A 288 2.15 3.03 4.61
N LEU A 289 3.22 3.06 3.81
CA LEU A 289 4.57 3.37 4.26
C LEU A 289 4.86 4.87 4.39
N SER A 290 4.02 5.73 3.80
CA SER A 290 4.24 7.18 3.79
C SER A 290 4.41 7.76 5.20
N TYR A 291 3.53 7.39 6.13
CA TYR A 291 3.58 7.88 7.50
C TYR A 291 4.76 7.30 8.30
N VAL A 292 5.14 6.05 8.03
CA VAL A 292 6.30 5.41 8.67
C VAL A 292 7.60 6.13 8.30
N MET A 293 7.71 6.58 7.04
CA MET A 293 8.86 7.38 6.60
C MET A 293 8.76 8.84 7.08
N LEU A 294 7.56 9.41 7.09
CA LEU A 294 7.32 10.76 7.62
C LEU A 294 7.80 10.87 9.07
N ASP A 295 7.42 9.91 9.92
CA ASP A 295 7.83 9.83 11.34
C ASP A 295 9.35 9.76 11.50
N TRP A 296 10.02 8.94 10.68
CA TRP A 296 11.48 8.81 10.69
C TRP A 296 12.20 10.09 10.21
N LEU A 297 11.67 10.74 9.17
CA LEU A 297 12.34 11.86 8.51
C LEU A 297 12.06 13.20 9.20
N SER A 298 10.85 13.40 9.73
CA SER A 298 10.42 14.64 10.40
C SER A 298 11.44 15.21 11.40
N PRO A 299 12.00 14.43 12.35
CA PRO A 299 12.98 14.97 13.32
C PRO A 299 14.32 15.38 12.69
N GLN A 300 14.61 14.96 11.46
CA GLN A 300 15.85 15.29 10.75
C GLN A 300 15.74 16.58 9.92
N LEU A 301 14.54 17.11 9.73
CA LEU A 301 14.30 18.28 8.90
C LEU A 301 14.43 19.58 9.71
N PRO A 302 14.95 20.65 9.10
CA PRO A 302 15.02 21.95 9.76
C PRO A 302 13.61 22.50 9.98
N LYS A 303 13.40 23.19 11.10
CA LYS A 303 12.21 24.01 11.28
C LYS A 303 12.18 25.10 10.21
N LEU A 304 11.03 25.28 9.55
CA LEU A 304 10.86 26.34 8.57
C LEU A 304 10.35 27.60 9.27
N PRO A 305 10.87 28.80 8.92
CA PRO A 305 10.40 30.05 9.52
C PRO A 305 8.90 30.26 9.27
N GLY A 306 8.16 30.58 10.33
CA GLY A 306 6.74 30.90 10.25
C GLY A 306 5.79 29.70 10.17
N THR A 307 6.28 28.46 10.30
CA THR A 307 5.42 27.27 10.31
C THR A 307 5.36 26.65 11.71
N MET A 308 4.15 26.40 12.22
CA MET A 308 3.95 25.58 13.43
C MET A 308 3.86 24.07 13.12
N THR A 309 3.68 23.73 11.85
CA THR A 309 3.52 22.36 11.35
C THR A 309 4.87 21.70 11.07
N PRO A 310 4.92 20.36 10.97
CA PRO A 310 6.12 19.67 10.50
C PRO A 310 6.59 20.26 9.17
N ALA A 311 7.91 20.35 8.99
CA ALA A 311 8.53 20.87 7.78
C ALA A 311 8.38 19.95 6.56
N ILE A 312 7.43 19.01 6.59
CA ILE A 312 7.26 17.96 5.60
C ILE A 312 5.78 17.68 5.36
N SER A 313 5.44 17.50 4.10
CA SER A 313 4.13 17.05 3.65
C SER A 313 4.29 15.77 2.85
N GLY A 314 3.43 14.79 3.08
CA GLY A 314 3.39 13.55 2.32
C GLY A 314 2.45 13.69 1.11
N THR A 315 2.92 13.28 -0.06
CA THR A 315 2.10 13.11 -1.26
C THR A 315 1.60 11.66 -1.31
N LEU A 316 0.30 11.49 -1.39
CA LEU A 316 -0.31 10.17 -1.57
C LEU A 316 -0.05 9.65 -2.98
N GLY A 317 0.10 8.33 -3.10
CA GLY A 317 0.16 7.66 -4.38
C GLY A 317 -1.14 7.80 -5.15
N THR A 318 -1.04 7.88 -6.47
CA THR A 318 -2.17 7.84 -7.39
C THR A 318 -2.20 6.46 -8.04
N LEU A 319 -3.39 5.93 -8.30
CA LEU A 319 -3.57 4.64 -8.99
C LEU A 319 -3.14 4.73 -10.45
N THR A 320 -3.24 5.92 -11.02
CA THR A 320 -2.78 6.27 -12.36
C THR A 320 -1.59 7.23 -12.21
N PRO A 321 -0.35 6.78 -12.44
CA PRO A 321 0.80 7.67 -12.50
C PRO A 321 0.56 8.74 -13.57
N ASP A 322 0.93 9.99 -13.30
CA ASP A 322 0.91 11.05 -14.30
C ASP A 322 1.93 10.72 -15.40
N PRO A 323 1.51 10.41 -16.64
CA PRO A 323 2.43 10.07 -17.72
C PRO A 323 3.33 11.25 -18.12
N ALA A 324 2.89 12.49 -17.86
CA ALA A 324 3.68 13.70 -18.09
C ALA A 324 4.58 14.06 -16.90
N GLY A 325 4.54 13.25 -15.83
CA GLY A 325 5.32 13.48 -14.62
C GLY A 325 6.83 13.39 -14.85
N HIS A 326 7.57 14.11 -14.01
CA HIS A 326 9.02 13.96 -13.91
C HIS A 326 9.38 12.59 -13.34
N HIS A 327 10.40 11.94 -13.89
CA HIS A 327 10.89 10.65 -13.43
C HIS A 327 12.40 10.70 -13.16
N VAL A 328 12.87 9.80 -12.31
CA VAL A 328 14.29 9.52 -12.12
C VAL A 328 14.55 8.08 -12.56
N ARG A 329 15.53 7.88 -13.45
CA ARG A 329 16.01 6.54 -13.77
C ARG A 329 16.86 6.03 -12.61
N VAL A 330 16.54 4.82 -12.15
CA VAL A 330 17.24 4.11 -11.07
C VAL A 330 17.61 2.71 -11.53
N ASN A 331 18.75 2.18 -11.06
CA ASN A 331 19.16 0.81 -11.33
C ASN A 331 18.58 -0.14 -10.27
N ALA A 332 17.30 -0.48 -10.42
CA ALA A 332 16.58 -1.34 -9.49
C ALA A 332 15.52 -2.16 -10.24
N PRO A 333 15.16 -3.35 -9.71
CA PRO A 333 14.09 -4.15 -10.30
C PRO A 333 12.72 -3.47 -10.11
N ASP A 334 11.76 -3.84 -10.96
CA ASP A 334 10.38 -3.39 -10.84
C ASP A 334 9.79 -3.77 -9.49
N GLY A 335 9.00 -2.85 -8.94
CA GLY A 335 8.41 -2.95 -7.60
C GLY A 335 9.35 -2.62 -6.45
N ALA A 336 10.63 -2.32 -6.70
CA ALA A 336 11.51 -1.78 -5.66
C ALA A 336 10.95 -0.44 -5.16
N LEU A 337 10.88 -0.27 -3.84
CA LEU A 337 10.30 0.90 -3.20
C LEU A 337 11.36 1.96 -2.92
N TYR A 338 11.04 3.20 -3.30
CA TYR A 338 11.86 4.37 -3.07
C TYR A 338 10.99 5.50 -2.54
N ALA A 339 11.66 6.48 -1.97
CA ALA A 339 11.05 7.74 -1.61
C ALA A 339 11.85 8.91 -2.15
N THR A 340 11.15 9.96 -2.54
CA THR A 340 11.70 11.21 -3.02
C THR A 340 11.37 12.31 -2.04
N LEU A 341 12.38 13.10 -1.66
CA LEU A 341 12.24 14.28 -0.82
C LEU A 341 12.65 15.52 -1.62
N SER A 342 11.71 16.42 -1.86
CA SER A 342 11.91 17.64 -2.65
C SER A 342 11.78 18.89 -1.77
N ASN A 343 12.57 19.93 -2.08
CA ASN A 343 12.42 21.25 -1.47
C ASN A 343 11.58 22.22 -2.30
N ALA A 344 11.00 21.79 -3.43
CA ALA A 344 10.32 22.71 -4.36
C ALA A 344 9.17 23.50 -3.70
N ALA A 345 8.33 22.85 -2.88
CA ALA A 345 7.25 23.52 -2.14
C ALA A 345 7.75 24.44 -1.01
N VAL A 346 9.00 24.27 -0.54
CA VAL A 346 9.65 25.23 0.38
C VAL A 346 10.03 26.51 -0.37
N LEU A 347 10.51 26.36 -1.61
CA LEU A 347 10.99 27.46 -2.45
C LEU A 347 9.86 28.21 -3.18
N GLY A 348 8.70 27.58 -3.35
CA GLY A 348 7.53 28.15 -4.00
C GLY A 348 7.18 29.54 -3.45
N GLN A 349 7.37 30.57 -4.26
CA GLN A 349 6.99 31.93 -3.92
C GLN A 349 5.48 32.10 -4.14
N SER A 350 4.73 32.19 -3.03
CA SER A 350 3.61 33.11 -2.70
C SER A 350 2.67 33.69 -3.79
N GLY A 351 2.67 33.22 -5.04
CA GLY A 351 2.00 33.88 -6.16
C GLY A 351 0.61 33.33 -6.52
N GLN A 352 0.30 32.06 -6.24
CA GLN A 352 -0.98 31.45 -6.66
C GLN A 352 -1.79 30.77 -5.55
N SER A 353 -1.24 30.66 -4.33
CA SER A 353 -2.06 30.25 -3.19
C SER A 353 -1.38 30.66 -1.88
N GLN A 354 -1.91 31.68 -1.20
CA GLN A 354 -1.44 32.09 0.13
C GLN A 354 -1.62 31.00 1.20
N THR A 355 -2.27 29.87 0.84
CA THR A 355 -2.48 28.72 1.72
C THR A 355 -1.49 27.58 1.48
N ALA A 356 -0.55 27.69 0.52
CA ALA A 356 0.42 26.64 0.28
C ALA A 356 1.37 26.50 1.49
N VAL A 357 1.30 25.36 2.17
CA VAL A 357 2.16 25.05 3.32
C VAL A 357 3.59 24.93 2.83
N ARG A 358 4.48 25.82 3.29
CA ARG A 358 5.92 25.70 3.05
C ARG A 358 6.44 24.45 3.76
N ALA A 359 6.70 23.40 2.99
CA ALA A 359 7.17 22.12 3.51
C ALA A 359 8.01 21.39 2.44
N TYR A 360 8.91 20.53 2.88
CA TYR A 360 9.53 19.54 2.02
C TYR A 360 8.46 18.53 1.58
N SER A 361 8.44 18.17 0.29
CA SER A 361 7.48 17.20 -0.25
C SER A 361 8.09 15.81 -0.22
N LEU A 362 7.44 14.88 0.47
CA LEU A 362 7.80 13.46 0.51
C LEU A 362 6.82 12.66 -0.34
N ALA A 363 7.31 11.92 -1.33
CA ALA A 363 6.51 10.95 -2.07
C ALA A 363 7.18 9.59 -2.01
N LEU A 364 6.37 8.52 -1.96
CA LEU A 364 6.84 7.14 -2.09
C LEU A 364 6.40 6.60 -3.44
N GLY A 365 7.27 5.86 -4.10
CA GLY A 365 7.02 5.30 -5.42
C GLY A 365 7.66 3.93 -5.56
N ALA A 366 7.06 3.11 -6.41
CA ALA A 366 7.63 1.84 -6.85
C ALA A 366 8.29 2.03 -8.23
N VAL A 367 9.42 1.37 -8.45
CA VAL A 367 10.10 1.39 -9.75
C VAL A 367 9.28 0.61 -10.78
N THR A 368 9.12 1.18 -11.98
CA THR A 368 8.50 0.51 -13.13
C THR A 368 9.34 0.78 -14.37
N GLY A 369 9.85 -0.26 -15.04
CA GLY A 369 10.76 -0.13 -16.17
C GLY A 369 12.05 0.63 -15.85
N GLY A 370 12.54 0.52 -14.60
CA GLY A 370 13.71 1.28 -14.12
C GLY A 370 13.45 2.78 -13.91
N LEU A 371 12.20 3.23 -13.95
CA LEU A 371 11.79 4.61 -13.70
C LEU A 371 11.09 4.72 -12.34
N LEU A 372 11.47 5.74 -11.59
CA LEU A 372 10.85 6.14 -10.34
C LEU A 372 10.11 7.47 -10.56
N PRO A 373 8.80 7.57 -10.25
CA PRO A 373 8.10 8.85 -10.23
C PRO A 373 8.80 9.82 -9.27
N ALA A 374 9.06 11.03 -9.75
CA ALA A 374 9.74 12.07 -8.98
C ALA A 374 8.95 13.37 -9.10
N PRO A 375 7.78 13.47 -8.44
CA PRO A 375 6.99 14.68 -8.46
C PRO A 375 7.81 15.83 -7.85
N LEU A 376 8.33 16.67 -8.72
CA LEU A 376 8.85 17.99 -8.35
C LEU A 376 7.59 18.85 -8.23
N ALA A 377 7.39 19.51 -7.09
CA ALA A 377 6.11 20.09 -6.67
C ALA A 377 5.28 20.75 -7.80
N GLU A 378 3.97 20.48 -7.75
CA GLU A 378 2.85 21.06 -8.51
C GLU A 378 3.21 21.94 -9.72
N GLY A 379 2.97 21.40 -10.93
CA GLY A 379 2.85 22.19 -12.16
C GLY A 379 3.74 21.74 -13.33
N ARG A 380 3.57 22.41 -14.47
CA ARG A 380 4.37 22.25 -15.70
C ARG A 380 5.77 22.88 -15.56
N GLU A 381 6.44 22.65 -14.43
CA GLU A 381 7.78 23.19 -14.20
C GLU A 381 8.76 22.53 -15.17
N VAL A 382 9.36 23.35 -16.04
CA VAL A 382 10.14 22.91 -17.21
C VAL A 382 11.55 22.43 -16.86
N GLY A 383 12.07 22.79 -15.69
CA GLY A 383 13.41 22.40 -15.23
C GLY A 383 13.38 21.24 -14.26
N PHE A 384 14.26 20.25 -14.43
CA PHE A 384 14.43 19.17 -13.47
C PHE A 384 15.24 19.66 -12.24
N ALA A 385 14.86 19.22 -11.04
CA ALA A 385 15.55 19.61 -9.80
C ALA A 385 16.95 19.01 -9.71
N ARG A 386 17.89 19.70 -9.08
CA ARG A 386 19.23 19.17 -8.84
C ARG A 386 19.16 17.91 -7.98
N LEU A 387 19.68 16.80 -8.48
CA LEU A 387 19.81 15.57 -7.69
C LEU A 387 20.93 15.76 -6.64
N VAL A 388 20.63 15.41 -5.40
CA VAL A 388 21.56 15.48 -4.27
C VAL A 388 21.65 14.12 -3.57
N SER A 389 22.77 13.87 -2.88
CA SER A 389 23.05 12.57 -2.27
C SER A 389 22.72 12.51 -0.78
N THR A 390 22.57 13.65 -0.12
CA THR A 390 22.43 13.74 1.34
C THR A 390 21.46 14.83 1.78
N LEU A 391 20.94 14.74 3.01
CA LEU A 391 20.10 15.80 3.61
C LEU A 391 20.83 17.13 3.75
N PRO A 392 22.10 17.20 4.22
CA PRO A 392 22.84 18.44 4.25
C PRO A 392 22.96 19.13 2.88
N GLU A 393 23.16 18.36 1.80
CA GLU A 393 23.15 18.92 0.45
C GLU A 393 21.78 19.47 0.05
N LEU A 394 20.69 18.76 0.37
CA LEU A 394 19.33 19.25 0.15
C LEU A 394 19.08 20.57 0.89
N PHE A 395 19.48 20.67 2.16
CA PHE A 395 19.32 21.90 2.94
C PHE A 395 20.20 23.03 2.45
N ALA A 396 21.41 22.73 2.00
CA ALA A 396 22.30 23.71 1.39
C ALA A 396 21.68 24.27 0.09
N ALA A 397 21.06 23.42 -0.73
CA ALA A 397 20.32 23.85 -1.90
C ALA A 397 19.12 24.74 -1.52
N THR A 398 18.34 24.36 -0.49
CA THR A 398 17.24 25.19 0.02
C THR A 398 17.72 26.59 0.45
N LYS A 399 18.84 26.67 1.17
CA LYS A 399 19.43 27.97 1.59
C LYS A 399 19.89 28.83 0.41
N LYS A 400 20.29 28.21 -0.69
CA LYS A 400 20.69 28.86 -1.94
C LYS A 400 19.50 29.18 -2.87
N ASN A 401 18.28 28.87 -2.45
CA ASN A 401 17.08 28.95 -3.30
C ASN A 401 17.21 28.09 -4.58
N GLU A 402 17.93 26.96 -4.48
CA GLU A 402 18.12 25.98 -5.55
C GLU A 402 17.17 24.79 -5.36
N ARG A 403 16.39 24.44 -6.40
CA ARG A 403 15.54 23.24 -6.38
C ARG A 403 16.40 21.99 -6.34
N ALA A 404 16.14 21.12 -5.39
CA ALA A 404 16.85 19.87 -5.20
C ALA A 404 15.93 18.70 -4.83
N LEU A 405 16.37 17.50 -5.19
CA LEU A 405 15.68 16.24 -4.96
C LEU A 405 16.65 15.22 -4.36
N LEU A 406 16.28 14.68 -3.22
CA LEU A 406 16.97 13.58 -2.56
C LEU A 406 16.14 12.29 -2.73
N VAL A 407 16.80 11.18 -3.03
CA VAL A 407 16.14 9.88 -3.20
C VAL A 407 16.64 8.90 -2.14
N TYR A 408 15.71 8.19 -1.51
CA TYR A 408 15.97 7.12 -0.56
C TYR A 408 15.52 5.78 -1.13
N ARG A 409 16.35 4.76 -1.03
CA ARG A 409 15.93 3.36 -1.19
C ARG A 409 15.35 2.86 0.13
N LEU A 410 14.16 2.27 0.07
CA LEU A 410 13.54 1.60 1.21
C LEU A 410 13.91 0.12 1.15
N SER A 411 14.48 -0.40 2.23
CA SER A 411 14.83 -1.82 2.33
C SER A 411 14.54 -2.38 3.70
N GLY A 412 13.97 -3.58 3.74
CA GLY A 412 13.64 -4.27 4.99
C GLY A 412 12.46 -5.19 4.76
N THR A 413 12.55 -6.41 5.29
CA THR A 413 11.41 -7.34 5.29
C THR A 413 10.54 -7.14 6.52
N ASP A 414 11.14 -6.77 7.66
CA ASP A 414 10.45 -6.36 8.88
C ASP A 414 10.33 -4.83 8.90
N LEU A 415 9.09 -4.32 8.93
CA LEU A 415 8.80 -2.88 8.94
C LEU A 415 9.30 -2.16 10.19
N ARG A 416 9.55 -2.90 11.27
CA ARG A 416 10.19 -2.37 12.48
C ARG A 416 11.66 -2.05 12.27
N GLN A 417 12.28 -2.69 11.29
CA GLN A 417 13.69 -2.53 10.92
C GLN A 417 13.82 -1.94 9.51
N LEU A 418 12.82 -1.18 9.05
CA LEU A 418 12.87 -0.54 7.74
C LEU A 418 14.07 0.42 7.69
N THR A 419 14.93 0.23 6.71
CA THR A 419 16.11 1.05 6.47
C THR A 419 15.86 2.01 5.31
N TYR A 420 16.35 3.23 5.46
CA TYR A 420 16.24 4.30 4.47
C TYR A 420 17.65 4.71 4.07
N THR A 421 18.08 4.27 2.88
CA THR A 421 19.44 4.53 2.39
C THR A 421 19.40 5.63 1.33
N PRO A 422 20.04 6.79 1.54
CA PRO A 422 20.20 7.78 0.48
C PRO A 422 20.87 7.17 -0.75
N VAL A 423 20.32 7.44 -1.94
CA VAL A 423 20.88 7.01 -3.21
C VAL A 423 21.84 8.10 -3.70
N PRO A 424 23.13 7.78 -3.96
CA PRO A 424 24.06 8.78 -4.49
C PRO A 424 23.56 9.41 -5.78
N ALA A 425 23.65 10.73 -5.91
CA ALA A 425 23.16 11.46 -7.09
C ALA A 425 23.78 10.95 -8.40
N ALA A 426 25.04 10.46 -8.36
CA ALA A 426 25.71 9.87 -9.53
C ALA A 426 25.07 8.57 -10.06
N GLN A 427 24.25 7.90 -9.24
CA GLN A 427 23.49 6.70 -9.62
C GLN A 427 22.09 7.01 -10.17
N LEU A 428 21.70 8.28 -10.12
CA LEU A 428 20.39 8.78 -10.54
C LEU A 428 20.54 9.53 -11.85
N ARG A 429 19.58 9.37 -12.77
CA ARG A 429 19.54 10.18 -14.00
C ARG A 429 18.16 10.81 -14.14
N PRO A 430 18.06 12.15 -14.30
CA PRO A 430 16.81 12.78 -14.67
C PRO A 430 16.23 12.14 -15.93
N ASN A 431 14.93 11.88 -15.93
CA ASN A 431 14.19 11.48 -17.12
C ASN A 431 12.90 12.29 -17.15
N THR A 432 12.84 13.28 -18.02
CA THR A 432 11.56 13.92 -18.34
C THR A 432 10.85 13.02 -19.34
N ALA A 433 9.57 12.73 -19.13
CA ALA A 433 8.76 12.21 -20.23
C ALA A 433 8.90 13.19 -21.42
N PRO A 434 9.06 12.68 -22.66
CA PRO A 434 9.21 13.52 -23.85
C PRO A 434 8.02 14.44 -24.10
#